data_AF-A0A3D3G213-F1
#
_entry.id   AF-A0A3D3G213-F1
#
_cell.length_a   1.000
_cell.length_b   1.000
_cell.length_c   1.000
_cell.angle_alpha   90.00
_cell.angle_beta   90.00
_cell.angle_gamma   90.00
#
_symmetry.space_group_name_H-M   'P 1'
#
loop_
_entity.id
_entity.type
_entity.pdbx_description
1 polymer ?
#
loop_
_entity_poly.entity_id
_entity_poly.type
_entity_poly.pdbx_seq_one_letter_code
_entity_poly.pdbx_strand_id
1 'polypeptide(L)'
;MLYAMPKKIQLAPSQAKWQISSSGSVLVLVGLHNLKMQAMVQKTDLMSNLVQINNKAVTLNIPVVDLYGDDLIQGMQQLGEYTSTHPQLVFAGQVTPMLKQILPHLQSVTDQLCIVDDAILLANQEQHIQWIENISKEGLHHMNSYSLTRLWDLSAPSSYIVS
;
A
#
# COMPACT_ATOMS: atom_id res chain seq x y z
N MET A 1 -9.53 1.09 17.97
CA MET A 1 -10.32 -0.17 18.03
C MET A 1 -10.25 -0.81 16.65
N LEU A 2 -10.10 -2.13 16.58
CA LEU A 2 -10.18 -2.83 15.30
C LEU A 2 -11.64 -2.81 14.82
N TYR A 3 -11.88 -2.30 13.62
CA TYR A 3 -13.20 -2.20 12.99
C TYR A 3 -13.30 -3.18 11.83
N ALA A 4 -14.54 -3.51 11.42
CA ALA A 4 -14.75 -4.34 10.24
C ALA A 4 -14.29 -3.60 8.98
N MET A 5 -13.46 -4.26 8.15
CA MET A 5 -12.94 -3.61 6.94
C MET A 5 -14.07 -3.14 6.01
N PRO A 6 -13.94 -1.96 5.37
CA PRO A 6 -14.91 -1.49 4.40
C PRO A 6 -15.06 -2.50 3.27
N LYS A 7 -16.31 -2.75 2.87
CA LYS A 7 -16.60 -3.57 1.70
C LYS A 7 -16.39 -2.74 0.45
N LYS A 8 -16.05 -3.39 -0.66
CA LYS A 8 -15.88 -2.74 -1.98
C LYS A 8 -17.05 -1.84 -2.39
N ILE A 9 -18.29 -2.21 -2.04
CA ILE A 9 -19.50 -1.42 -2.35
C ILE A 9 -19.58 -0.09 -1.58
N GLN A 10 -18.84 0.04 -0.48
CA GLN A 10 -18.80 1.25 0.34
C GLN A 10 -17.68 2.22 -0.10
N LEU A 11 -16.81 1.80 -1.03
CA LEU A 11 -15.68 2.60 -1.49
C LEU A 11 -16.00 3.17 -2.87
N ALA A 12 -15.63 4.43 -3.09
CA ALA A 12 -15.66 5.03 -4.42
C ALA A 12 -14.73 4.25 -5.36
N PRO A 13 -15.06 4.11 -6.65
CA PRO A 13 -14.15 3.50 -7.60
C PRO A 13 -12.92 4.39 -7.81
N SER A 14 -11.75 3.78 -7.94
CA SER A 14 -10.54 4.52 -8.29
C SER A 14 -10.64 5.13 -9.69
N GLN A 15 -10.20 6.38 -9.83
CA GLN A 15 -10.23 7.14 -11.09
C GLN A 15 -8.90 7.08 -11.86
N ALA A 16 -7.90 6.37 -11.33
CA ALA A 16 -6.58 6.27 -11.96
C ALA A 16 -6.65 5.52 -13.31
N LYS A 17 -5.89 6.02 -14.30
CA LYS A 17 -5.86 5.48 -15.67
C LYS A 17 -4.66 4.57 -15.96
N TRP A 18 -3.74 4.44 -15.01
CA TRP A 18 -2.55 3.61 -15.13
C TRP A 18 -2.78 2.22 -14.49
N GLN A 19 -1.93 1.26 -14.82
CA GLN A 19 -2.02 -0.10 -14.31
C GLN A 19 -0.77 -0.48 -13.52
N ILE A 20 -0.95 -1.27 -12.47
CA ILE A 20 0.15 -1.78 -11.67
C ILE A 20 0.91 -2.86 -12.43
N SER A 21 2.23 -2.81 -12.33
CA SER A 21 3.19 -3.79 -12.85
C SER A 21 4.23 -4.11 -11.77
N SER A 22 4.55 -5.38 -11.58
CA SER A 22 5.52 -5.86 -10.60
C SER A 22 6.91 -5.28 -10.83
N SER A 23 7.35 -5.13 -12.09
CA SER A 23 8.69 -4.61 -12.42
C SER A 23 8.85 -3.12 -12.15
N GLY A 24 7.75 -2.36 -12.06
CA GLY A 24 7.76 -0.93 -11.77
C GLY A 24 7.32 -0.59 -10.35
N SER A 25 7.02 -1.59 -9.53
CA SER A 25 6.42 -1.43 -8.20
C SER A 25 7.46 -1.37 -7.09
N VAL A 26 7.11 -0.63 -6.04
CA VAL A 26 7.74 -0.65 -4.72
C VAL A 26 6.62 -0.79 -3.69
N LEU A 27 6.73 -1.77 -2.80
CA LEU A 27 5.81 -1.91 -1.67
C LEU A 27 6.31 -1.05 -0.51
N VAL A 28 5.50 -0.10 -0.09
CA VAL A 28 5.76 0.79 1.05
C VAL A 28 4.87 0.36 2.21
N LEU A 29 5.47 -0.23 3.23
CA LEU A 29 4.79 -0.62 4.46
C LEU A 29 4.94 0.51 5.48
N VAL A 30 3.85 0.93 6.09
CA VAL A 30 3.88 2.03 7.06
C VAL A 30 3.43 1.53 8.41
N GLY A 31 4.26 1.74 9.44
CA GLY A 31 3.89 1.43 10.82
C GLY A 31 3.61 -0.06 11.09
N LEU A 32 4.19 -0.97 10.30
CA LEU A 32 3.97 -2.41 10.45
C LEU A 32 4.41 -2.91 11.83
N HIS A 33 5.48 -2.33 12.38
CA HIS A 33 5.95 -2.62 13.74
C HIS A 33 4.85 -2.37 14.79
N ASN A 34 4.18 -1.22 14.73
CA ASN A 34 3.10 -0.87 15.65
C ASN A 34 1.90 -1.81 15.53
N LEU A 35 1.57 -2.21 14.29
CA LEU A 35 0.47 -3.15 14.03
C LEU A 35 0.76 -4.54 14.63
N LYS A 36 2.00 -5.02 14.52
CA LYS A 36 2.43 -6.32 15.08
C LYS A 36 2.36 -6.36 16.61
N MET A 37 2.58 -5.22 17.26
CA MET A 37 2.57 -5.08 18.72
C MET A 37 1.14 -5.01 19.31
N GLN A 38 0.11 -4.74 18.50
CA GLN A 38 -1.27 -4.74 18.96
C GLN A 38 -1.80 -6.17 19.13
N ALA A 39 -2.06 -6.54 20.38
CA ALA A 39 -2.78 -7.78 20.70
C ALA A 39 -4.11 -7.81 19.93
N MET A 40 -4.39 -8.93 19.25
CA MET A 40 -5.54 -9.21 18.36
C MET A 40 -5.38 -8.85 16.86
N VAL A 41 -4.46 -7.98 16.44
CA VAL A 41 -4.30 -7.66 15.00
C VAL A 41 -3.88 -8.88 14.19
N GLN A 42 -3.10 -9.79 14.78
CA GLN A 42 -2.58 -11.01 14.15
C GLN A 42 -3.66 -11.92 13.54
N LYS A 43 -4.91 -11.86 14.02
CA LYS A 43 -6.04 -12.70 13.53
C LYS A 43 -7.04 -11.93 12.68
N THR A 44 -6.71 -10.71 12.26
CA THR A 44 -7.60 -9.87 11.45
C THR A 44 -7.31 -10.00 9.97
N ASP A 45 -8.33 -9.71 9.16
CA ASP A 45 -8.21 -9.64 7.70
C ASP A 45 -7.10 -8.66 7.28
N LEU A 46 -6.90 -7.55 8.01
CA LEU A 46 -5.81 -6.60 7.80
C LEU A 46 -4.43 -7.28 7.79
N MET A 47 -4.13 -8.07 8.82
CA MET A 47 -2.82 -8.71 8.93
C MET A 47 -2.66 -9.81 7.89
N SER A 48 -3.73 -10.56 7.60
CA SER A 48 -3.73 -11.54 6.52
C SER A 48 -3.39 -10.89 5.18
N ASN A 49 -4.03 -9.76 4.86
CA ASN A 49 -3.80 -9.01 3.62
C ASN A 49 -2.37 -8.43 3.58
N LEU A 50 -1.88 -7.84 4.68
CA LEU A 50 -0.52 -7.33 4.80
C LEU A 50 0.55 -8.41 4.61
N VAL A 51 0.37 -9.57 5.23
CA VAL A 51 1.28 -10.70 5.07
C VAL A 51 1.25 -11.22 3.64
N GLN A 52 0.06 -11.34 3.04
CA GLN A 52 -0.10 -11.80 1.66
C GLN A 52 0.63 -10.89 0.66
N ILE A 53 0.40 -9.57 0.72
CA ILE A 53 1.06 -8.62 -0.20
C ILE A 53 2.57 -8.57 0.04
N ASN A 54 3.02 -8.63 1.30
CA ASN A 54 4.45 -8.63 1.62
C ASN A 54 5.16 -9.87 1.09
N ASN A 55 4.59 -11.06 1.35
CA ASN A 55 5.17 -12.30 0.85
C ASN A 55 5.20 -12.31 -0.68
N LYS A 56 4.14 -11.79 -1.32
CA LYS A 56 4.10 -11.69 -2.77
C LYS A 56 5.16 -10.76 -3.34
N ALA A 57 5.36 -9.60 -2.71
CA ALA A 57 6.42 -8.67 -3.09
C ALA A 57 7.79 -9.36 -3.00
N VAL A 58 8.07 -10.07 -1.91
CA VAL A 58 9.32 -10.83 -1.73
C VAL A 58 9.47 -11.91 -2.81
N THR A 59 8.44 -12.70 -3.09
CA THR A 59 8.48 -13.76 -4.12
C THR A 59 8.77 -13.21 -5.51
N LEU A 60 8.20 -12.06 -5.84
CA LEU A 60 8.36 -11.41 -7.15
C LEU A 60 9.58 -10.46 -7.20
N ASN A 61 10.40 -10.44 -6.15
CA ASN A 61 11.56 -9.56 -6.00
C ASN A 61 11.22 -8.07 -6.17
N ILE A 62 10.04 -7.67 -5.70
CA ILE A 62 9.58 -6.28 -5.63
C ILE A 62 10.22 -5.63 -4.40
N PRO A 63 10.89 -4.46 -4.53
CA PRO A 63 11.47 -3.75 -3.40
C PRO A 63 10.41 -3.43 -2.32
N VAL A 64 10.77 -3.67 -1.06
CA VAL A 64 9.94 -3.36 0.11
C VAL A 64 10.64 -2.32 0.98
N VAL A 65 9.95 -1.22 1.27
CA VAL A 65 10.43 -0.14 2.15
C VAL A 65 9.49 -0.05 3.35
N ASP A 66 10.02 -0.13 4.56
CA ASP A 66 9.26 0.10 5.80
C ASP A 66 9.47 1.54 6.26
N LEU A 67 8.39 2.30 6.43
CA LEU A 67 8.38 3.63 6.99
C LEU A 67 7.97 3.56 8.45
N TYR A 68 8.95 3.67 9.34
CA TYR A 68 8.76 3.59 10.77
C TYR A 68 9.62 4.59 11.54
N GLY A 69 8.99 5.37 12.43
CA GLY A 69 9.65 6.15 13.49
C GLY A 69 10.97 6.82 13.09
N ASP A 70 12.05 6.42 13.75
CA ASP A 70 13.41 6.95 13.58
C ASP A 70 14.05 6.59 12.22
N ASP A 71 13.55 5.55 11.55
CA ASP A 71 14.00 5.11 10.23
C ASP A 71 13.29 5.86 9.09
N LEU A 72 12.40 6.82 9.39
CA LEU A 72 11.66 7.58 8.39
C LEU A 72 12.59 8.29 7.40
N ILE A 73 13.66 8.91 7.88
CA ILE A 73 14.61 9.64 7.02
C ILE A 73 15.25 8.67 6.03
N GLN A 74 15.66 7.49 6.51
CA GLN A 74 16.23 6.44 5.67
C GLN A 74 15.22 5.88 4.68
N GLY A 75 13.99 5.60 5.13
CA GLY A 75 12.91 5.13 4.27
C GLY A 75 12.55 6.14 3.18
N MET A 76 12.49 7.43 3.50
CA MET A 76 12.24 8.50 2.52
C MET A 76 13.39 8.64 1.52
N GLN A 77 14.65 8.48 1.95
CA GLN A 77 15.79 8.44 1.03
C GLN A 77 15.70 7.27 0.06
N GLN A 78 15.37 6.07 0.57
CA GLN A 78 15.16 4.89 -0.26
C GLN A 78 14.00 5.07 -1.25
N LEU A 79 12.89 5.68 -0.83
CA LEU A 79 11.79 6.01 -1.74
C LEU A 79 12.23 6.99 -2.83
N GLY A 80 13.06 7.99 -2.50
CA GLY A 80 13.65 8.88 -3.48
C GLY A 80 14.51 8.15 -4.52
N GLU A 81 15.31 7.18 -4.09
CA GLU A 81 16.10 6.35 -5.01
C GLU A 81 15.21 5.45 -5.87
N TYR A 82 14.25 4.76 -5.25
CA TYR A 82 13.38 3.86 -6.00
C TYR A 82 12.43 4.58 -6.94
N THR A 83 11.89 5.75 -6.61
CA THR A 83 10.97 6.49 -7.51
C THR A 83 11.60 6.83 -8.86
N SER A 84 12.93 6.92 -8.94
CA SER A 84 13.65 7.15 -10.20
C SER A 84 13.71 5.92 -11.13
N THR A 85 13.57 4.70 -10.57
CA THR A 85 13.68 3.42 -11.30
C THR A 85 12.37 2.63 -11.33
N HIS A 86 11.55 2.78 -10.30
CA HIS A 86 10.28 2.12 -10.02
C HIS A 86 9.24 3.21 -9.71
N PRO A 87 8.54 3.73 -10.72
CA PRO A 87 7.66 4.88 -10.54
C PRO A 87 6.41 4.56 -9.72
N GLN A 88 6.06 3.27 -9.55
CA GLN A 88 4.82 2.84 -8.88
C GLN A 88 5.05 2.58 -7.39
N LEU A 89 4.51 3.44 -6.54
CA LEU A 89 4.56 3.25 -5.09
C LEU A 89 3.24 2.69 -4.59
N VAL A 90 3.29 1.52 -3.95
CA VAL A 90 2.13 0.82 -3.40
C VAL A 90 2.17 0.86 -1.88
N PHE A 91 1.22 1.55 -1.25
CA PHE A 91 1.20 1.76 0.21
C PHE A 91 0.23 0.81 0.91
N ALA A 92 0.69 0.25 2.03
CA ALA A 92 -0.12 -0.52 2.95
C ALA A 92 0.33 -0.29 4.41
N GLY A 93 -0.53 -0.65 5.36
CA GLY A 93 -0.25 -0.57 6.79
C GLY A 93 -1.05 0.53 7.50
N GLN A 94 -0.47 1.13 8.54
CA GLN A 94 -1.18 2.12 9.33
C GLN A 94 -1.11 3.49 8.66
N VAL A 95 -2.27 4.09 8.40
CA VAL A 95 -2.36 5.46 7.87
C VAL A 95 -2.15 6.43 9.01
N THR A 96 -0.90 6.82 9.21
CA THR A 96 -0.49 7.80 10.23
C THR A 96 -0.70 9.24 9.74
N PRO A 97 -0.79 10.23 10.64
CA PRO A 97 -0.78 11.65 10.26
C PRO A 97 0.43 12.01 9.38
N MET A 98 1.59 11.41 9.68
CA MET A 98 2.81 11.54 8.89
C MET A 98 2.65 11.04 7.46
N LEU A 99 2.05 9.86 7.24
CA LEU A 99 1.76 9.37 5.88
C LEU A 99 0.91 10.38 5.09
N LYS A 100 -0.12 10.93 5.73
CA LYS A 100 -0.99 11.94 5.11
C LYS A 100 -0.25 13.23 4.76
N GLN A 101 0.81 13.58 5.50
CA GLN A 101 1.65 14.75 5.21
C GLN A 101 2.64 14.49 4.08
N ILE A 102 3.20 13.28 3.96
CA ILE A 102 4.17 12.96 2.89
C ILE A 102 3.50 12.65 1.55
N LEU A 103 2.25 12.18 1.56
CA LEU A 103 1.54 11.77 0.34
C LEU A 103 1.53 12.87 -0.74
N PRO A 104 1.19 14.14 -0.43
CA PRO A 104 1.23 15.23 -1.41
C PRO A 104 2.65 15.51 -1.94
N HIS A 105 3.68 15.33 -1.11
CA HIS A 105 5.07 15.47 -1.56
C HIS A 105 5.44 14.35 -2.54
N LEU A 106 5.00 13.11 -2.30
CA LEU A 106 5.24 12.01 -3.22
C LEU A 106 4.46 12.17 -4.52
N GLN A 107 3.25 12.75 -4.48
CA GLN A 107 2.47 13.08 -5.68
C GLN A 107 3.16 14.11 -6.57
N SER A 108 3.99 15.01 -6.02
CA SER A 108 4.79 15.92 -6.84
C SER A 108 5.95 15.23 -7.57
N VAL A 109 6.32 14.01 -7.15
CA VAL A 109 7.43 13.23 -7.72
C VAL A 109 6.91 12.17 -8.69
N THR A 110 5.82 11.49 -8.37
CA THR A 110 5.21 10.46 -9.21
C THR A 110 3.69 10.50 -9.13
N ASP A 111 3.03 10.35 -10.28
CA ASP A 111 1.58 10.20 -10.40
C ASP A 111 1.12 8.75 -10.13
N GLN A 112 2.05 7.81 -9.97
CA GLN A 112 1.77 6.39 -9.85
C GLN A 112 1.79 5.93 -8.38
N LEU A 113 0.92 6.53 -7.56
CA LEU A 113 0.71 6.12 -6.17
C LEU A 113 -0.55 5.25 -6.06
N CYS A 114 -0.43 4.09 -5.43
CA CYS A 114 -1.55 3.19 -5.15
C CYS A 114 -1.67 2.90 -3.66
N ILE A 115 -2.88 3.00 -3.10
CA ILE A 115 -3.21 2.58 -1.74
C ILE A 115 -3.89 1.22 -1.77
N VAL A 116 -3.47 0.29 -0.90
CA VAL A 116 -4.13 -1.01 -0.76
C VAL A 116 -5.28 -0.92 0.24
N ASP A 117 -6.49 -0.71 -0.25
CA ASP A 117 -7.66 -0.27 0.55
C ASP A 117 -8.16 -1.29 1.60
N ASP A 118 -7.83 -2.57 1.46
CA ASP A 118 -8.14 -3.62 2.45
C ASP A 118 -6.91 -4.01 3.30
N ALA A 119 -5.76 -3.38 3.06
CA ALA A 119 -4.52 -3.59 3.80
C ALA A 119 -4.05 -2.32 4.52
N ILE A 120 -4.98 -1.40 4.82
CA ILE A 120 -4.72 -0.19 5.59
C ILE A 120 -5.55 -0.08 6.87
N LEU A 121 -5.02 0.62 7.87
CA LEU A 121 -5.70 0.89 9.13
C LEU A 121 -5.80 2.38 9.42
N LEU A 122 -7.02 2.85 9.71
CA LEU A 122 -7.32 4.18 10.25
C LEU A 122 -7.89 4.07 11.67
N ALA A 123 -8.34 5.19 12.26
CA ALA A 123 -8.89 5.18 13.61
C ALA A 123 -10.22 4.41 13.71
N ASN A 124 -11.04 4.45 12.65
CA ASN A 124 -12.34 3.79 12.56
C ASN A 124 -12.76 3.61 11.07
N GLN A 125 -13.86 2.89 10.86
CA GLN A 125 -14.38 2.55 9.52
C GLN A 125 -14.83 3.78 8.72
N GLU A 126 -15.47 4.76 9.37
CA GLU A 126 -15.96 5.96 8.70
C GLU A 126 -14.80 6.80 8.16
N GLN A 127 -13.76 7.01 8.97
CA GLN A 127 -12.55 7.69 8.53
C GLN A 127 -11.85 6.93 7.41
N HIS A 128 -11.86 5.60 7.45
CA HIS A 128 -11.31 4.78 6.38
C HIS A 128 -12.03 5.06 5.05
N ILE A 129 -13.36 4.93 5.03
CA ILE A 129 -14.17 5.17 3.83
C ILE A 129 -13.96 6.60 3.32
N GLN A 130 -14.09 7.61 4.18
CA GLN A 130 -13.92 9.02 3.80
C GLN A 130 -12.51 9.30 3.25
N TRP A 131 -11.47 8.69 3.84
CA TRP A 131 -10.11 8.89 3.36
C TRP A 131 -9.89 8.29 1.97
N ILE A 132 -10.38 7.08 1.71
CA ILE A 132 -10.34 6.46 0.38
C ILE A 132 -11.10 7.29 -0.66
N GLU A 133 -12.28 7.80 -0.31
CA GLU A 133 -13.04 8.69 -1.19
C GLU A 133 -12.27 9.97 -1.54
N ASN A 134 -11.58 10.57 -0.56
CA ASN A 134 -10.82 11.79 -0.77
C ASN A 134 -9.62 11.56 -1.69
N ILE A 135 -8.80 10.53 -1.42
CA ILE A 135 -7.64 10.24 -2.27
C ILE A 135 -8.07 9.85 -3.69
N SER A 136 -9.23 9.18 -3.84
CA SER A 136 -9.76 8.82 -5.17
C SER A 136 -10.17 10.07 -5.96
N LYS A 137 -10.78 11.06 -5.31
CA LYS A 137 -11.09 12.37 -5.92
C LYS A 137 -9.85 13.16 -6.30
N GLU A 138 -8.77 13.01 -5.53
CA GLU A 138 -7.45 13.59 -5.81
C GLU A 138 -6.68 12.84 -6.91
N GLY A 139 -7.26 11.78 -7.48
CA GLY A 139 -6.68 11.03 -8.59
C GLY A 139 -5.71 9.93 -8.17
N LEU A 140 -5.54 9.66 -6.87
CA LEU A 140 -4.71 8.56 -6.42
C LEU A 140 -5.37 7.22 -6.73
N HIS A 141 -4.53 6.24 -7.05
CA HIS A 141 -5.00 4.89 -7.26
C HIS A 141 -5.29 4.22 -5.91
N HIS A 142 -6.33 3.40 -5.86
CA HIS A 142 -6.50 2.45 -4.77
C HIS A 142 -7.12 1.16 -5.30
N MET A 143 -6.78 0.06 -4.65
CA MET A 143 -7.34 -1.27 -4.95
C MET A 143 -7.20 -2.19 -3.75
N ASN A 144 -7.86 -3.34 -3.81
CA ASN A 144 -7.69 -4.38 -2.80
C ASN A 144 -6.46 -5.26 -3.07
N SER A 145 -5.99 -5.91 -2.01
CA SER A 145 -4.84 -6.83 -1.98
C SER A 145 -4.95 -7.95 -3.01
N TYR A 146 -6.14 -8.52 -3.21
CA TYR A 146 -6.39 -9.55 -4.22
C TYR A 146 -6.12 -9.06 -5.65
N SER A 147 -6.62 -7.86 -6.00
CA SER A 147 -6.43 -7.29 -7.33
C SER A 147 -4.97 -6.92 -7.56
N LEU A 148 -4.32 -6.38 -6.53
CA LEU A 148 -2.89 -6.05 -6.55
C LEU A 148 -2.03 -7.27 -6.85
N THR A 149 -2.19 -8.33 -6.05
CA THR A 149 -1.38 -9.56 -6.19
C THR A 149 -1.59 -10.22 -7.54
N ARG A 150 -2.82 -10.21 -8.06
CA ARG A 150 -3.13 -10.69 -9.41
C ARG A 150 -2.46 -9.86 -10.51
N LEU A 151 -2.46 -8.53 -10.41
CA LEU A 151 -1.80 -7.68 -11.39
C LEU A 151 -0.29 -7.89 -11.37
N TRP A 152 0.31 -7.96 -10.18
CA TRP A 152 1.73 -8.29 -10.03
C TRP A 152 2.07 -9.63 -10.68
N ASP A 153 1.27 -10.68 -10.49
CA ASP A 153 1.47 -11.97 -11.14
C ASP A 153 1.40 -11.91 -12.66
N LEU A 154 0.42 -11.19 -13.20
CA LEU A 154 0.24 -11.07 -14.65
C LEU A 154 1.39 -10.29 -15.32
N SER A 155 2.02 -9.39 -14.58
CA SER A 155 3.16 -8.59 -15.04
C SER A 155 4.52 -9.18 -14.67
N ALA A 156 4.55 -10.24 -13.87
CA ALA A 156 5.79 -10.84 -13.40
C ALA A 156 6.56 -11.47 -14.57
N PRO A 157 7.89 -11.32 -14.61
CA PRO A 157 8.70 -12.08 -15.55
C PRO A 157 8.43 -13.58 -15.38
N SER A 158 8.36 -14.32 -16.49
CA SER A 158 7.98 -15.73 -16.49
C SER A 158 8.86 -16.60 -15.60
N SER A 159 10.09 -16.17 -15.31
CA SER A 159 11.03 -16.81 -14.38
C SER A 159 10.53 -16.91 -12.94
N TYR A 160 9.60 -16.05 -12.51
CA TYR A 160 9.07 -16.01 -11.14
C TYR A 160 7.74 -16.76 -10.98
N ILE A 161 7.11 -17.20 -12.08
CA ILE A 161 5.80 -17.86 -12.07
C ILE A 161 5.94 -19.40 -11.88
N VAL A 162 7.17 -19.91 -11.89
CA VAL A 162 7.48 -21.35 -11.79
C VAL A 162 8.07 -21.66 -10.41
N SER A 163 7.22 -21.80 -9.40
CA SER A 163 7.58 -22.37 -8.08
C SER A 163 6.37 -23.03 -7.45
#